data_AF-A0A200JF38-F1
#
_entry.id   AF-A0A200JF38-F1
#
_cell.length_a   1.000
_cell.length_b   1.000
_cell.length_c   1.000
_cell.angle_alpha   90.00
_cell.angle_beta   90.00
_cell.angle_gamma   90.00
#
_symmetry.space_group_name_H-M   'P 1'
#
loop_
_entity.id
_entity.type
_entity.pdbx_description
1 polymer ?
#
loop_
_entity_poly.entity_id
_entity_poly.type
_entity_poly.pdbx_seq_one_letter_code
_entity_poly.pdbx_strand_id
1 'polypeptide(L)'
;MKKTAKLEERKNYLLYEFLEKLNREVPFQNDGRKLEEAFVQQYKMMVNMSFSANILYKGLDYASRLYNHIAKIEYTRLHKFIIHHQFDPQHTEMLLKRIKKAHNELVQNSPRTKKSEGVEIFYGFTGGNRKKYKMNRKAITQMYIVIKKASEQNRLKFAQELWDRGYQKLKMKKAAICWRLKSYTWR
;
A
#
# COMPACT_ATOMS: atom_id res chain seq x y z
N MET A 1 15.26 -15.20 -1.14
CA MET A 1 14.77 -14.14 -0.23
C MET A 1 14.93 -12.70 -0.75
N LYS A 2 15.98 -12.31 -1.51
CA LYS A 2 16.17 -10.91 -1.96
C LYS A 2 15.06 -10.31 -2.86
N LYS A 3 14.26 -11.14 -3.57
CA LYS A 3 13.18 -10.67 -4.47
C LYS A 3 11.92 -10.22 -3.75
N THR A 4 11.57 -10.87 -2.64
CA THR A 4 10.38 -10.50 -1.83
C THR A 4 10.62 -9.19 -1.09
N ALA A 5 11.82 -9.00 -0.53
CA ALA A 5 12.22 -7.74 0.12
C ALA A 5 12.17 -6.54 -0.83
N LYS A 6 12.74 -6.65 -2.05
CA LYS A 6 12.66 -5.58 -3.06
C LYS A 6 11.23 -5.26 -3.51
N LEU A 7 10.34 -6.26 -3.57
CA LEU A 7 8.93 -6.05 -3.87
C LEU A 7 8.20 -5.34 -2.73
N GLU A 8 8.51 -5.67 -1.48
CA GLU A 8 7.97 -4.99 -0.30
C GLU A 8 8.48 -3.55 -0.18
N GLU A 9 9.77 -3.30 -0.43
CA GLU A 9 10.33 -1.95 -0.50
C GLU A 9 9.64 -1.10 -1.56
N ARG A 10 9.42 -1.65 -2.75
CA ARG A 10 8.72 -0.95 -3.84
C ARG A 10 7.25 -0.65 -3.50
N LYS A 11 6.57 -1.59 -2.82
CA LYS A 11 5.21 -1.36 -2.30
C LYS A 11 5.19 -0.28 -1.23
N ASN A 12 6.16 -0.30 -0.32
CA ASN A 12 6.29 0.71 0.73
C ASN A 12 6.59 2.09 0.13
N TYR A 13 7.46 2.18 -0.88
CA TYR A 13 7.76 3.43 -1.59
C TYR A 13 6.53 4.03 -2.26
N LEU A 14 5.77 3.24 -3.02
CA LEU A 14 4.52 3.69 -3.65
C LEU A 14 3.48 4.12 -2.62
N LEU A 15 3.47 3.48 -1.45
CA LEU A 15 2.59 3.82 -0.35
C LEU A 15 3.03 5.13 0.31
N TYR A 16 4.32 5.37 0.49
CA TYR A 16 4.84 6.66 0.95
C TYR A 16 4.49 7.80 -0.01
N GLU A 17 4.67 7.60 -1.32
CA GLU A 17 4.28 8.58 -2.33
C GLU A 17 2.77 8.88 -2.29
N PHE A 18 1.96 7.85 -2.03
CA PHE A 18 0.51 8.00 -1.85
C PHE A 18 0.17 8.76 -0.55
N LEU A 19 0.84 8.45 0.56
CA LEU A 19 0.65 9.16 1.83
C LEU A 19 1.07 10.62 1.73
N GLU A 20 2.14 10.90 0.99
CA GLU A 20 2.62 12.26 0.77
C GLU A 20 1.63 13.07 -0.09
N LYS A 21 1.05 12.45 -1.14
CA LYS A 21 -0.03 13.07 -1.93
C LYS A 21 -1.27 13.35 -1.09
N LEU A 22 -1.69 12.39 -0.26
CA LEU A 22 -2.79 12.60 0.69
C LEU A 22 -2.49 13.73 1.68
N ASN A 23 -1.26 13.79 2.20
CA ASN A 23 -0.87 14.80 3.17
C ASN A 23 -0.82 16.21 2.54
N ARG A 24 -0.50 16.32 1.23
CA ARG A 24 -0.59 17.57 0.46
C ARG A 24 -2.03 18.02 0.20
N GLU A 25 -2.98 17.09 0.16
CA GLU A 25 -4.42 17.38 0.02
C GLU A 25 -5.09 17.77 1.35
N VAL A 26 -4.46 17.50 2.49
CA VAL A 26 -4.89 18.03 3.79
C VAL A 26 -4.45 19.50 3.85
N PRO A 27 -5.37 20.48 3.98
CA PRO A 27 -4.98 21.88 4.08
C PRO A 27 -4.07 22.04 5.29
N PHE A 28 -2.87 22.58 5.07
CA PHE A 28 -1.92 23.00 6.11
C PHE A 28 -2.62 24.02 7.02
N GLN A 29 -3.29 23.54 8.07
CA GLN A 29 -3.86 24.37 9.12
C GLN A 29 -2.94 24.29 10.32
N ASN A 30 -2.48 25.45 10.80
CA ASN A 30 -1.46 25.68 11.84
C ASN A 30 -1.79 25.14 13.25
N ASP A 31 -2.76 24.23 13.41
CA ASP A 31 -3.15 23.68 14.70
C ASP A 31 -2.59 22.25 14.87
N GLY A 32 -1.59 22.07 15.73
CA GLY A 32 -0.99 20.74 16.00
C GLY A 32 -2.00 19.64 16.39
N ARG A 33 -3.14 20.01 16.99
CA ARG A 33 -4.25 19.09 17.29
C ARG A 33 -4.96 18.56 16.05
N LYS A 34 -5.11 19.37 14.99
CA LYS A 34 -5.72 18.95 13.72
C LYS A 34 -4.80 18.02 12.95
N LEU A 35 -3.49 18.23 13.04
CA LEU A 35 -2.48 17.37 12.44
C LEU A 35 -2.46 15.98 13.09
N GLU A 36 -2.52 15.91 14.42
CA GLU A 36 -2.67 14.65 15.16
C GLU A 36 -3.92 13.86 14.76
N GLU A 37 -5.06 14.54 14.65
CA GLU A 37 -6.31 13.92 14.21
C GLU A 37 -6.24 13.46 12.75
N ALA A 38 -5.60 14.24 11.87
CA ALA A 38 -5.40 13.87 10.48
C ALA A 38 -4.59 12.57 10.35
N PHE A 39 -3.50 12.40 11.11
CA PHE A 39 -2.72 11.16 11.10
C PHE A 39 -3.48 9.95 11.63
N VAL A 40 -4.29 10.13 12.68
CA VAL A 40 -5.16 9.07 13.20
C VAL A 40 -6.23 8.69 12.18
N GLN A 41 -6.83 9.67 11.50
CA GLN A 41 -7.80 9.42 10.43
C GLN A 41 -7.16 8.71 9.24
N GLN A 42 -5.96 9.13 8.83
CA GLN A 42 -5.18 8.51 7.76
C GLN A 42 -4.85 7.05 8.09
N TYR A 43 -4.48 6.76 9.34
CA TYR A 43 -4.27 5.39 9.81
C TYR A 43 -5.54 4.54 9.67
N LYS A 44 -6.67 5.00 10.21
CA LYS A 44 -7.96 4.29 10.13
C LYS A 44 -8.38 4.07 8.66
N MET A 45 -8.19 5.08 7.82
CA MET A 45 -8.48 5.03 6.39
C MET A 45 -7.65 3.95 5.69
N MET A 46 -6.33 3.90 5.90
CA MET A 46 -5.47 2.87 5.31
C MET A 46 -5.88 1.46 5.70
N VAL A 47 -6.18 1.24 6.99
CA VAL A 47 -6.65 -0.07 7.48
C VAL A 47 -7.95 -0.46 6.78
N ASN A 48 -8.91 0.46 6.71
CA ASN A 48 -10.19 0.22 6.06
C ASN A 48 -10.06 -0.01 4.55
N MET A 49 -9.16 0.70 3.86
CA MET A 49 -8.85 0.48 2.45
C MET A 49 -8.30 -0.93 2.21
N SER A 50 -7.24 -1.27 2.96
CA SER A 50 -6.56 -2.56 2.85
C SER A 50 -7.51 -3.71 3.19
N PHE A 51 -8.36 -3.53 4.20
CA PHE A 51 -9.39 -4.50 4.54
C PHE A 51 -10.44 -4.65 3.43
N SER A 52 -10.98 -3.55 2.92
CA SER A 52 -11.99 -3.56 1.85
C SER A 52 -11.46 -4.18 0.55
N ALA A 53 -10.20 -3.94 0.21
CA ALA A 53 -9.54 -4.58 -0.92
C ALA A 53 -9.46 -6.11 -0.74
N ASN A 54 -9.21 -6.59 0.48
CA ASN A 54 -9.19 -8.03 0.77
C ASN A 54 -10.59 -8.65 0.73
N ILE A 55 -11.64 -7.91 1.11
CA ILE A 55 -13.02 -8.35 0.94
C ILE A 55 -13.32 -8.57 -0.54
N LEU A 56 -12.97 -7.62 -1.40
CA LEU A 56 -13.21 -7.72 -2.85
C LEU A 56 -12.40 -8.83 -3.51
N TYR A 57 -11.24 -9.19 -2.95
CA TYR A 57 -10.39 -10.22 -3.50
C TYR A 57 -10.82 -11.65 -3.11
N LYS A 58 -11.12 -11.90 -1.83
CA LYS A 58 -11.32 -13.25 -1.29
C LYS A 58 -12.51 -13.39 -0.33
N GLY A 59 -13.33 -12.35 -0.20
CA GLY A 59 -14.52 -12.35 0.64
C GLY A 59 -14.28 -11.92 2.09
N LEU A 60 -15.39 -11.67 2.80
CA LEU A 60 -15.40 -11.07 4.14
C LEU A 60 -14.74 -11.94 5.21
N ASP A 61 -14.98 -13.26 5.20
CA ASP A 61 -14.39 -14.16 6.19
C ASP A 61 -12.86 -14.22 6.09
N TYR A 62 -12.32 -14.17 4.87
CA TYR A 62 -10.87 -14.10 4.64
C TYR A 62 -10.29 -12.78 5.13
N ALA A 63 -10.92 -11.66 4.75
CA ALA A 63 -10.47 -10.34 5.16
C ALA A 63 -10.51 -10.16 6.68
N SER A 64 -11.54 -10.69 7.35
CA SER A 64 -11.72 -10.59 8.80
C SER A 64 -10.63 -11.33 9.57
N ARG A 65 -10.16 -12.49 9.06
CA ARG A 65 -9.01 -13.20 9.63
C ARG A 65 -7.71 -12.41 9.52
N LEU A 66 -7.56 -11.60 8.48
CA LEU A 66 -6.37 -10.78 8.23
C LEU A 66 -6.43 -9.39 8.85
N TYR A 67 -7.59 -8.94 9.36
CA TYR A 67 -7.77 -7.56 9.80
C TYR A 67 -6.73 -7.09 10.82
N ASN A 68 -6.49 -7.86 11.88
CA ASN A 68 -5.49 -7.51 12.89
C ASN A 68 -4.07 -7.45 12.32
N HIS A 69 -3.77 -8.31 11.34
CA HIS A 69 -2.49 -8.29 10.64
C HIS A 69 -2.35 -7.05 9.74
N ILE A 70 -3.41 -6.68 9.03
CA ILE A 70 -3.49 -5.44 8.25
C ILE A 70 -3.28 -4.22 9.17
N ALA A 71 -4.01 -4.16 10.29
CA ALA A 71 -3.88 -3.08 11.27
C ALA A 71 -2.44 -2.93 11.80
N LYS A 72 -1.76 -4.06 12.05
CA LYS A 72 -0.35 -4.09 12.48
C LYS A 72 0.60 -3.60 11.38
N ILE A 73 0.39 -4.01 10.13
CA ILE A 73 1.23 -3.60 8.99
C ILE A 73 1.11 -2.09 8.78
N GLU A 74 -0.11 -1.55 8.68
CA GLU A 74 -0.31 -0.13 8.44
C GLU A 74 0.16 0.73 9.62
N TYR A 75 0.02 0.22 10.86
CA TYR A 75 0.58 0.87 12.04
C TYR A 75 2.11 1.00 11.92
N THR A 76 2.78 -0.10 11.58
CA THR A 76 4.24 -0.12 11.43
C THR A 76 4.72 0.83 10.32
N ARG A 77 3.98 0.91 9.21
CA ARG A 77 4.30 1.81 8.09
C ARG A 77 4.16 3.26 8.48
N LEU A 78 3.05 3.63 9.11
CA LEU A 78 2.82 5.02 9.53
C LEU A 78 3.81 5.44 10.63
N HIS A 79 4.13 4.54 11.54
CA HIS A 79 5.14 4.77 12.58
C HIS A 79 6.51 5.08 11.97
N LYS A 80 6.94 4.33 10.95
CA LYS A 80 8.18 4.60 10.21
C LYS A 80 8.13 5.92 9.46
N PHE A 81 6.97 6.24 8.84
CA PHE A 81 6.77 7.51 8.15
C PHE A 81 6.95 8.72 9.07
N ILE A 82 6.32 8.70 10.24
CA ILE A 82 6.36 9.80 11.21
C ILE A 82 7.78 10.01 11.73
N ILE A 83 8.50 8.93 12.04
CA ILE A 83 9.91 9.02 12.46
C ILE A 83 10.78 9.60 11.35
N HIS A 84 10.54 9.22 10.10
CA HIS A 84 11.33 9.70 8.96
C HIS A 84 11.11 11.19 8.66
N HIS A 85 9.93 11.73 8.98
CA HIS A 85 9.58 13.13 8.72
C HIS A 85 10.21 14.14 9.70
N GLN A 86 10.95 13.69 10.72
CA GLN A 86 11.73 14.55 11.63
C GLN A 86 10.92 15.71 12.25
N PHE A 87 9.72 15.42 12.75
CA PHE A 87 8.98 16.41 13.56
C PHE A 87 9.70 16.66 14.90
N ASP A 88 9.31 17.73 15.57
CA ASP A 88 9.76 18.05 16.93
C ASP A 88 9.57 16.82 17.86
N PRO A 89 10.56 16.44 18.70
CA PRO A 89 10.51 15.19 19.46
C PRO A 89 9.28 15.06 20.36
N GLN A 90 8.83 16.15 20.97
CA GLN A 90 7.65 16.17 21.83
C GLN A 90 6.36 15.91 21.03
N HIS A 91 6.24 16.52 19.86
CA HIS A 91 5.11 16.32 18.94
C HIS A 91 5.10 14.91 18.37
N THR A 92 6.28 14.38 18.02
CA THR A 92 6.44 13.00 17.53
C THR A 92 5.95 12.00 18.56
N GLU A 93 6.34 12.15 19.82
CA GLU A 93 5.94 11.23 20.89
C GLU A 93 4.42 11.26 21.12
N MET A 94 3.79 12.45 21.11
CA MET A 94 2.33 12.60 21.23
C MET A 94 1.58 11.95 20.07
N LEU A 95 2.04 12.16 18.83
CA LEU A 95 1.51 11.52 17.63
C LEU A 95 1.56 9.99 17.74
N LEU A 96 2.72 9.44 18.10
CA LEU A 96 2.91 8.01 18.24
C LEU A 96 2.02 7.41 19.34
N LYS A 97 1.85 8.11 20.48
CA LYS A 97 0.93 7.69 21.55
C LYS A 97 -0.52 7.66 21.06
N ARG A 98 -0.98 8.68 20.33
CA ARG A 98 -2.35 8.71 19.78
C ARG A 98 -2.60 7.61 18.76
N ILE A 99 -1.65 7.37 17.86
CA ILE A 99 -1.76 6.30 16.87
C ILE A 99 -1.76 4.92 17.53
N LYS A 100 -0.95 4.73 18.58
CA LYS A 100 -0.97 3.51 19.39
C LYS A 100 -2.32 3.28 20.07
N LYS A 101 -2.94 4.35 20.61
CA LYS A 101 -4.31 4.26 21.15
C LYS A 101 -5.32 3.85 20.07
N ALA A 102 -5.28 4.49 18.90
CA ALA A 102 -6.16 4.14 17.78
C ALA A 102 -5.94 2.71 17.27
N HIS A 103 -4.71 2.20 17.28
CA HIS A 103 -4.41 0.81 16.96
C HIS A 103 -5.09 -0.16 17.92
N ASN A 104 -4.98 0.09 19.23
CA ASN A 104 -5.62 -0.73 20.25
C ASN A 104 -7.15 -0.72 20.09
N GLU A 105 -7.76 0.44 19.84
CA GLU A 105 -9.19 0.58 19.57
C GLU A 105 -9.64 -0.25 18.35
N LEU A 106 -8.88 -0.24 17.26
CA LEU A 106 -9.19 -1.03 16.06
C LEU A 106 -9.02 -2.53 16.29
N VAL A 107 -8.03 -2.95 17.06
CA VAL A 107 -7.82 -4.37 17.38
C VAL A 107 -8.92 -4.90 18.31
N GLN A 108 -9.42 -4.08 19.23
CA GLN A 108 -10.56 -4.42 20.10
C GLN A 108 -11.87 -4.53 19.30
N ASN A 109 -12.14 -3.57 18.41
CA ASN A 109 -13.31 -3.57 17.51
C ASN A 109 -12.98 -4.27 16.18
N SER A 110 -12.44 -5.48 16.28
CA SER A 110 -12.04 -6.27 15.14
C SER A 110 -13.26 -6.92 14.47
N PRO A 111 -13.39 -6.89 13.13
CA PRO A 111 -14.38 -7.67 12.39
C PRO A 111 -14.31 -9.18 12.65
N ARG A 112 -13.20 -9.67 13.23
CA ARG A 112 -13.04 -11.05 13.66
C ARG A 112 -13.95 -11.41 14.82
N THR A 113 -14.20 -10.49 15.75
CA THR A 113 -15.09 -10.69 16.91
C THR A 113 -16.52 -10.26 16.62
N LYS A 114 -16.72 -9.25 15.77
CA LYS A 114 -18.05 -8.76 15.34
C LYS A 114 -18.16 -8.68 13.82
N LYS A 115 -18.78 -9.68 13.19
CA LYS A 115 -18.93 -9.74 11.72
C LYS A 115 -19.67 -8.52 11.12
N SER A 116 -20.59 -7.91 11.87
CA SER A 116 -21.31 -6.69 11.45
C SER A 116 -20.38 -5.51 11.19
N GLU A 117 -19.31 -5.35 11.99
CA GLU A 117 -18.35 -4.26 11.84
C GLU A 117 -17.57 -4.38 10.53
N GLY A 118 -17.28 -5.60 10.07
CA GLY A 118 -16.60 -5.81 8.77
C GLY A 118 -17.44 -5.37 7.58
N VAL A 119 -18.74 -5.60 7.65
CA VAL A 119 -19.70 -5.17 6.62
C VAL A 119 -19.86 -3.65 6.65
N GLU A 120 -19.93 -3.03 7.83
CA GLU A 120 -19.99 -1.58 7.99
C GLU A 120 -18.73 -0.87 7.48
N ILE A 121 -17.54 -1.39 7.76
CA ILE A 121 -16.27 -0.84 7.24
C ILE A 121 -16.27 -0.90 5.72
N PHE A 122 -16.67 -2.04 5.14
CA PHE A 122 -16.73 -2.21 3.70
C PHE A 122 -17.72 -1.26 3.04
N TYR A 123 -18.93 -1.10 3.59
CA TYR A 123 -19.93 -0.18 3.04
C TYR A 123 -19.59 1.29 3.27
N GLY A 124 -18.97 1.62 4.40
CA GLY A 124 -18.44 2.96 4.69
C GLY A 124 -17.34 3.36 3.72
N PHE A 125 -16.52 2.38 3.29
CA PHE A 125 -15.45 2.61 2.33
C PHE A 125 -15.91 2.59 0.86
N THR A 126 -16.82 1.68 0.47
CA THR A 126 -17.29 1.54 -0.92
C THR A 126 -18.46 2.46 -1.28
N GLY A 127 -19.00 3.19 -0.30
CA GLY A 127 -20.08 4.15 -0.54
C GLY A 127 -21.42 3.48 -0.82
N GLY A 128 -21.81 2.52 0.03
CA GLY A 128 -23.14 1.90 -0.01
C GLY A 128 -24.27 2.96 -0.03
N ASN A 129 -25.37 2.63 -0.72
CA ASN A 129 -26.40 3.51 -1.28
C ASN A 129 -27.25 4.33 -0.25
N ARG A 130 -26.63 5.13 0.62
CA ARG A 130 -27.30 6.15 1.45
C ARG A 130 -27.01 7.54 0.87
N LYS A 131 -28.05 8.37 0.73
CA LYS A 131 -28.03 9.75 0.17
C LYS A 131 -26.89 10.66 0.70
N LYS A 132 -26.32 10.36 1.86
CA LYS A 132 -25.27 11.13 2.56
C LYS A 132 -23.87 11.04 1.93
N TYR A 133 -23.58 10.07 1.05
CA TYR A 133 -22.19 9.76 0.64
C TYR A 133 -21.86 9.97 -0.86
N LYS A 134 -22.68 10.75 -1.58
CA LYS A 134 -22.53 11.00 -3.03
C LYS A 134 -21.20 11.70 -3.39
N MET A 135 -20.62 12.47 -2.47
CA MET A 135 -19.40 13.27 -2.68
C MET A 135 -18.12 12.39 -2.80
N ASN A 136 -18.00 11.32 -2.00
CA ASN A 136 -16.77 10.53 -1.92
C ASN A 136 -16.63 9.46 -3.03
N ARG A 137 -17.72 9.17 -3.74
CA ARG A 137 -17.76 8.14 -4.80
C ARG A 137 -16.79 8.43 -5.94
N LYS A 138 -16.61 9.71 -6.30
CA LYS A 138 -15.69 10.12 -7.37
C LYS A 138 -14.23 9.86 -6.97
N ALA A 139 -13.84 10.20 -5.74
CA ALA A 139 -12.48 9.99 -5.24
C ALA A 139 -12.10 8.50 -5.18
N ILE A 140 -13.01 7.65 -4.66
CA ILE A 140 -12.80 6.19 -4.59
C ILE A 140 -12.65 5.58 -5.99
N THR A 141 -13.50 6.00 -6.93
CA THR A 141 -13.46 5.53 -8.32
C THR A 141 -12.15 5.95 -9.01
N GLN A 142 -11.73 7.21 -8.81
CA GLN A 142 -10.46 7.72 -9.34
C GLN A 142 -9.26 6.94 -8.76
N MET A 143 -9.27 6.68 -7.46
CA MET A 143 -8.22 5.92 -6.78
C MET A 143 -8.11 4.50 -7.33
N TYR A 144 -9.24 3.83 -7.57
CA TYR A 144 -9.29 2.52 -8.22
C TYR A 144 -8.71 2.54 -9.65
N ILE A 145 -9.04 3.56 -10.44
CA ILE A 145 -8.54 3.73 -11.81
C ILE A 145 -7.01 3.93 -11.79
N VAL A 146 -6.49 4.73 -10.87
CA VAL A 146 -5.05 4.96 -10.71
C VAL A 146 -4.32 3.67 -10.35
N ILE A 147 -4.84 2.91 -9.37
CA ILE A 147 -4.26 1.62 -8.96
C ILE A 147 -4.27 0.62 -10.12
N LYS A 148 -5.37 0.55 -10.88
CA LYS A 148 -5.50 -0.36 -12.02
C LYS A 148 -4.48 -0.01 -13.13
N LYS A 149 -4.40 1.26 -13.52
CA LYS A 149 -3.43 1.75 -14.53
C LYS A 149 -1.98 1.50 -14.09
N ALA A 150 -1.64 1.77 -12.84
CA ALA A 150 -0.31 1.52 -12.30
C ALA A 150 0.06 0.01 -12.31
N SER A 151 -0.92 -0.87 -12.07
CA SER A 151 -0.72 -2.31 -12.15
C SER A 151 -0.49 -2.81 -13.58
N GLU A 152 -1.22 -2.26 -14.55
CA GLU A 152 -1.11 -2.63 -15.97
C GLU A 152 0.24 -2.19 -16.54
N GLN A 153 0.68 -0.97 -16.23
CA GLN A 153 2.01 -0.49 -16.61
C GLN A 153 3.13 -1.36 -16.03
N ASN A 154 2.99 -1.82 -14.79
CA ASN A 154 3.96 -2.72 -14.19
C ASN A 154 3.96 -4.12 -14.83
N ARG A 155 2.82 -4.63 -15.29
CA ARG A 155 2.74 -5.90 -16.05
C ARG A 155 3.46 -5.80 -17.39
N LEU A 156 3.25 -4.70 -18.11
CA LEU A 156 3.92 -4.47 -19.40
C LEU A 156 5.43 -4.36 -19.24
N LYS A 157 5.91 -3.61 -18.25
CA LYS A 157 7.34 -3.53 -17.92
C LYS A 157 7.91 -4.90 -17.54
N PHE A 158 7.19 -5.71 -16.79
CA PHE A 158 7.62 -7.05 -16.42
C PHE A 158 7.74 -7.99 -17.63
N ALA A 159 6.82 -7.91 -18.59
CA ALA A 159 6.88 -8.68 -19.83
C ALA A 159 8.06 -8.25 -20.72
N GLN A 160 8.33 -6.94 -20.83
CA GLN A 160 9.50 -6.43 -21.52
C GLN A 160 10.81 -6.92 -20.88
N GLU A 161 10.92 -6.83 -19.54
CA GLU A 161 12.10 -7.34 -18.83
C GLU A 161 12.33 -8.85 -19.02
N LEU A 162 11.25 -9.63 -19.16
CA LEU A 162 11.34 -11.06 -19.47
C LEU A 162 11.90 -11.30 -20.88
N TRP A 163 11.45 -10.52 -21.85
CA TRP A 163 11.91 -10.63 -23.24
C TRP A 163 13.37 -10.20 -23.37
N ASP A 164 13.76 -9.08 -22.78
CA ASP A 164 15.14 -8.59 -22.80
C ASP A 164 16.13 -9.60 -22.22
N ARG A 165 15.76 -10.26 -21.11
CA ARG A 165 16.60 -11.33 -20.52
C ARG A 165 16.71 -12.55 -21.43
N GLY A 166 15.63 -12.92 -22.12
CA GLY A 166 15.64 -14.00 -23.11
C GLY A 166 16.56 -13.67 -24.29
N TYR A 167 16.44 -12.47 -24.83
CA TYR A 167 17.27 -11.98 -25.92
C TYR A 167 18.76 -11.92 -25.53
N GLN A 168 19.08 -11.38 -24.35
CA GLN A 168 20.47 -11.35 -23.87
C GLN A 168 21.06 -12.75 -23.69
N LYS A 169 20.29 -13.73 -23.20
CA LYS A 169 20.76 -15.12 -23.13
C LYS A 169 21.07 -15.71 -24.50
N LEU A 170 20.23 -15.45 -25.51
CA LEU A 170 20.47 -15.92 -26.87
C LEU A 170 21.69 -15.22 -27.50
N LYS A 171 21.85 -13.91 -27.28
CA LYS A 171 23.00 -13.13 -27.74
C LYS A 171 24.31 -13.66 -27.12
N MET A 172 24.31 -13.90 -25.81
CA MET A 172 25.46 -14.50 -25.09
C MET A 172 25.78 -15.91 -25.61
N LYS A 173 24.77 -16.75 -25.84
CA LYS A 173 24.97 -18.10 -26.42
C LYS A 173 25.57 -18.04 -27.83
N LYS A 174 25.07 -17.16 -28.70
CA LYS A 174 25.64 -16.96 -30.05
C LYS A 174 27.08 -16.47 -29.98
N ALA A 175 27.36 -15.48 -29.13
CA ALA A 175 28.72 -14.98 -28.93
C ALA A 175 29.68 -16.07 -28.45
N ALA A 176 29.25 -16.90 -27.49
CA ALA A 176 30.04 -18.03 -26.99
C ALA A 176 30.28 -19.10 -28.07
N ILE A 177 29.29 -19.43 -28.91
CA ILE A 177 29.46 -20.37 -30.03
C ILE A 177 30.41 -19.79 -31.09
N CYS A 178 30.25 -18.52 -31.47
CA CYS A 178 31.17 -17.86 -32.39
C CYS A 178 32.60 -17.79 -31.85
N TRP A 179 32.77 -17.52 -30.55
CA TRP A 179 34.09 -17.54 -29.90
C TRP A 179 34.69 -18.94 -29.94
N ARG A 180 33.89 -19.97 -29.62
CA ARG A 180 34.32 -21.38 -29.68
C ARG A 180 34.73 -21.78 -31.11
N LEU A 181 33.91 -21.46 -32.12
CA LEU A 181 34.25 -21.73 -33.52
C LEU A 181 35.54 -21.02 -33.94
N LYS A 182 35.71 -19.72 -33.62
CA LYS A 182 36.95 -18.99 -33.88
C LYS A 182 38.16 -19.62 -33.21
N SER A 183 38.03 -20.11 -31.98
CA SER A 183 39.13 -20.77 -31.27
C SER A 183 39.52 -22.13 -31.88
N TYR A 184 38.60 -22.83 -32.55
CA TYR A 184 38.87 -24.09 -33.24
C TYR A 184 39.43 -23.91 -34.66
N THR A 185 39.12 -22.80 -35.32
CA THR A 185 39.63 -22.48 -36.66
C THR A 185 40.96 -21.71 -36.65
N TRP A 186 41.51 -21.41 -35.48
CA TRP A 186 42.83 -20.77 -35.28
C TRP A 186 43.86 -21.78 -34.76
N ARG A 187 43.89 -22.97 -35.37
CA ARG A 187 44.99 -23.94 -35.31
C ARG A 187 45.44 -24.26 -36.72
#